data_AF-A0A7C1JR27-F1
#
_entry.id   AF-A0A7C1JR27-F1
#
_cell.length_a   1.000
_cell.length_b   1.000
_cell.length_c   1.000
_cell.angle_alpha   90.00
_cell.angle_beta   90.00
_cell.angle_gamma   90.00
#
_symmetry.space_group_name_H-M   'P 1'
#
loop_
_entity.id
_entity.type
_entity.pdbx_description
1 polymer ?
#
loop_
_entity_poly.entity_id
_entity_poly.type
_entity_poly.pdbx_seq_one_letter_code
_entity_poly.pdbx_strand_id
1 'polypeptide(L)'
;MRLAWPKWLRRRGGWQGRRRARPLPAYCGRLRGSARDSGGRFRVTQPVRLDHLAIAVFVVGLFAVVGYQRGILRELVVTPAVVLAPLISPWLGRVLKPWVNRFYKLAMFARFGGLTTDDLSVPLARLKELPPLIQTDEDVRRLGIVLFLLIVTLAYLIGQKRVKGPASRMQRVMGAVLGGINGYALFQAVLPMFLTAQFVVVVVPAQGVLQLFHSWVALALVVAFAVLVLFALRLARGKK
;
A
#
# COMPACT_ATOMS: atom_id res chain seq x y z
N MET A 1 -42.96 39.11 -22.89
CA MET A 1 -41.84 40.05 -22.64
C MET A 1 -40.57 39.48 -23.24
N ARG A 2 -39.96 40.22 -24.18
CA ARG A 2 -38.81 39.80 -25.00
C ARG A 2 -37.50 40.32 -24.39
N LEU A 3 -36.45 39.53 -24.64
CA LEU A 3 -35.03 39.67 -24.31
C LEU A 3 -34.41 41.05 -24.51
N ALA A 4 -33.40 41.35 -23.67
CA ALA A 4 -32.27 42.20 -24.04
C ALA A 4 -30.98 41.70 -23.37
N TRP A 5 -30.05 41.21 -24.20
CA TRP A 5 -28.66 40.87 -23.82
C TRP A 5 -27.72 42.04 -24.21
N PRO A 6 -26.70 42.40 -23.41
CA PRO A 6 -25.77 43.48 -23.76
C PRO A 6 -24.71 43.08 -24.82
N LYS A 7 -24.47 44.03 -25.73
CA LYS A 7 -23.66 43.97 -26.96
C LYS A 7 -22.17 44.30 -26.78
N TRP A 8 -21.38 43.49 -26.07
CA TRP A 8 -19.92 43.71 -26.00
C TRP A 8 -19.14 42.50 -26.50
N LEU A 9 -19.20 42.32 -27.82
CA LEU A 9 -18.36 41.42 -28.60
C LEU A 9 -17.75 42.25 -29.73
N ARG A 10 -16.46 42.01 -29.99
CA ARG A 10 -15.68 42.36 -31.20
C ARG A 10 -14.97 43.72 -31.22
N ARG A 11 -13.65 43.66 -30.97
CA ARG A 11 -12.68 44.26 -31.91
C ARG A 11 -11.56 43.25 -32.22
N ARG A 12 -11.41 42.99 -33.52
CA ARG A 12 -10.33 42.24 -34.17
C ARG A 12 -9.19 43.20 -34.55
N GLY A 13 -8.01 42.61 -34.77
CA GLY A 13 -6.95 43.08 -35.68
C GLY A 13 -5.73 43.64 -34.94
N GLY A 14 -4.49 43.27 -35.22
CA GLY A 14 -3.89 42.46 -36.29
C GLY A 14 -2.38 42.73 -36.33
N TRP A 15 -1.66 41.96 -37.16
CA TRP A 15 -0.26 42.16 -37.63
C TRP A 15 0.88 41.78 -36.69
N GLN A 16 1.60 40.68 -36.96
CA GLN A 16 2.66 40.41 -37.97
C GLN A 16 3.99 41.14 -37.73
N GLY A 17 5.05 40.35 -37.44
CA GLY A 17 6.43 40.82 -37.40
C GLY A 17 7.48 39.69 -37.40
N ARG A 18 7.85 39.24 -38.61
CA ARG A 18 8.96 38.33 -38.98
C ARG A 18 10.27 38.49 -38.17
N ARG A 19 11.07 37.41 -38.15
CA ARG A 19 12.54 37.25 -38.44
C ARG A 19 13.14 36.22 -37.45
N ARG A 20 14.02 35.27 -37.78
CA ARG A 20 14.78 34.84 -38.97
C ARG A 20 15.28 33.42 -38.70
N ALA A 21 15.20 32.55 -39.71
CA ALA A 21 16.00 31.35 -39.79
C ALA A 21 17.51 31.71 -39.90
N ARG A 22 18.38 30.94 -39.26
CA ARG A 22 19.82 30.88 -39.56
C ARG A 22 20.18 29.46 -40.00
N PRO A 23 20.89 29.27 -41.12
CA PRO A 23 21.45 27.98 -41.52
C PRO A 23 22.94 27.83 -41.13
N LEU A 24 23.33 26.57 -40.83
CA LEU A 24 24.63 25.90 -41.08
C LEU A 24 25.88 26.36 -40.25
N PRO A 25 26.89 25.47 -39.99
CA PRO A 25 27.45 24.48 -40.92
C PRO A 25 27.65 23.04 -40.42
N ALA A 26 27.79 22.16 -41.41
CA ALA A 26 28.34 20.82 -41.31
C ALA A 26 29.81 20.86 -40.85
N TYR A 27 30.18 19.99 -39.91
CA TYR A 27 31.57 19.62 -39.67
C TYR A 27 31.71 18.11 -39.84
N CYS A 28 32.39 17.74 -40.92
CA CYS A 28 32.82 16.38 -41.23
C CYS A 28 34.24 16.25 -40.68
N GLY A 29 34.42 15.47 -39.61
CA GLY A 29 35.72 15.24 -38.97
C GLY A 29 35.91 13.75 -38.70
N ARG A 30 36.45 13.04 -39.69
CA ARG A 30 36.92 11.66 -39.61
C ARG A 30 38.27 11.64 -38.89
N LEU A 31 38.36 11.00 -37.72
CA LEU A 31 39.61 10.47 -37.20
C LEU A 31 39.43 9.01 -36.77
N ARG A 32 40.28 8.19 -37.36
CA ARG A 32 40.47 6.75 -37.18
C ARG A 32 41.72 6.58 -36.31
N GLY A 33 41.66 5.74 -35.27
CA GLY A 33 42.80 5.32 -34.45
C GLY A 33 42.31 4.93 -33.05
N SER A 34 42.05 3.66 -32.74
CA SER A 34 43.00 2.56 -32.44
C SER A 34 43.81 2.75 -31.16
N ALA A 35 43.30 2.21 -30.05
CA ALA A 35 44.02 1.54 -28.95
C ALA A 35 42.98 1.15 -27.89
N ARG A 36 42.64 -0.14 -27.72
CA ARG A 36 43.20 -0.99 -26.65
C ARG A 36 43.54 -0.22 -25.36
N ASP A 37 42.57 -0.17 -24.46
CA ASP A 37 42.79 -0.28 -23.02
C ASP A 37 41.58 -1.01 -22.42
N SER A 38 41.72 -2.29 -22.09
CA SER A 38 42.11 -2.76 -20.75
C SER A 38 40.95 -2.72 -19.76
N GLY A 39 40.29 -3.87 -19.62
CA GLY A 39 40.07 -4.45 -18.29
C GLY A 39 39.17 -3.72 -17.30
N GLY A 40 38.26 -2.85 -17.72
CA GLY A 40 37.22 -2.30 -16.85
C GLY A 40 36.07 -3.27 -16.64
N ARG A 41 36.28 -4.42 -15.98
CA ARG A 41 35.17 -5.17 -15.37
C ARG A 41 34.58 -4.25 -14.30
N PHE A 42 33.61 -3.41 -14.69
CA PHE A 42 32.69 -2.78 -13.75
C PHE A 42 31.84 -3.90 -13.13
N ARG A 43 32.43 -4.64 -12.18
CA ARG A 43 31.66 -5.18 -11.07
C ARG A 43 31.21 -3.97 -10.29
N VAL A 44 30.08 -3.39 -10.70
CA VAL A 44 29.28 -2.59 -9.79
C VAL A 44 28.83 -3.58 -8.73
N THR A 45 29.62 -3.69 -7.66
CA THR A 45 29.21 -4.29 -6.41
C THR A 45 27.95 -3.57 -6.00
N GLN A 46 26.82 -4.24 -6.16
CA GLN A 46 25.53 -3.71 -5.75
C GLN A 46 25.64 -3.35 -4.27
N PRO A 47 25.32 -2.11 -3.84
CA PRO A 47 24.78 -1.94 -2.53
C PRO A 47 23.39 -2.58 -2.57
N VAL A 48 23.32 -3.90 -2.39
CA VAL A 48 22.12 -4.51 -1.81
C VAL A 48 21.99 -3.79 -0.49
N ARG A 49 21.04 -2.85 -0.37
CA ARG A 49 20.83 -2.21 0.90
C ARG A 49 20.36 -3.33 1.84
N LEU A 50 21.28 -3.76 2.71
CA LEU A 50 21.10 -4.86 3.66
C LEU A 50 19.90 -4.59 4.57
N ASP A 51 19.43 -3.34 4.66
CA ASP A 51 18.28 -2.88 5.43
C ASP A 51 16.95 -3.55 5.01
N HIS A 52 16.58 -3.56 3.73
CA HIS A 52 15.26 -4.04 3.28
C HIS A 52 15.14 -5.55 3.44
N LEU A 53 16.20 -6.28 3.09
CA LEU A 53 16.23 -7.73 3.22
C LEU A 53 16.29 -8.13 4.70
N ALA A 54 17.04 -7.40 5.53
CA ALA A 54 17.05 -7.63 6.98
C ALA A 54 15.68 -7.37 7.62
N ILE A 55 14.98 -6.29 7.25
CA ILE A 55 13.62 -6.01 7.75
C ILE A 55 12.65 -7.09 7.28
N ALA A 56 12.71 -7.50 6.01
CA ALA A 56 11.86 -8.56 5.48
C ALA A 56 12.07 -9.89 6.22
N VAL A 57 13.34 -10.31 6.39
CA VAL A 57 13.69 -11.53 7.14
C VAL A 57 13.27 -11.40 8.60
N PHE A 58 13.43 -10.24 9.22
CA PHE A 58 13.00 -9.99 10.59
C PHE A 58 11.48 -10.12 10.74
N VAL A 59 10.70 -9.49 9.85
CA VAL A 59 9.23 -9.57 9.86
C VAL A 59 8.75 -11.00 9.61
N VAL A 60 9.32 -11.68 8.62
CA VAL A 60 9.00 -13.09 8.33
C VAL A 60 9.35 -13.98 9.53
N GLY A 61 10.52 -13.79 10.13
CA GLY A 61 10.95 -14.53 11.32
C GLY A 61 10.03 -14.28 12.52
N LEU A 62 9.68 -13.03 12.79
CA LEU A 62 8.75 -12.65 13.85
C LEU A 62 7.40 -13.33 13.65
N PHE A 63 6.82 -13.24 12.46
CA PHE A 63 5.53 -13.85 12.17
C PHE A 63 5.60 -15.38 12.13
N ALA A 64 6.73 -15.98 11.77
CA ALA A 64 6.94 -17.41 11.89
C ALA A 64 6.95 -17.85 13.36
N VAL A 65 7.57 -17.08 14.27
CA VAL A 65 7.51 -17.35 15.72
C VAL A 65 6.08 -17.20 16.24
N VAL A 66 5.37 -16.14 15.85
CA VAL A 66 3.96 -15.93 16.21
C VAL A 66 3.10 -17.10 15.69
N GLY A 67 3.29 -17.50 14.44
CA GLY A 67 2.59 -18.62 13.82
C GLY A 67 2.89 -19.95 14.50
N TYR A 68 4.13 -20.17 14.97
CA TYR A 68 4.50 -21.34 15.75
C TYR A 68 3.71 -21.44 17.05
N GLN A 69 3.54 -20.31 17.75
CA GLN A 69 2.79 -20.25 19.01
C GLN A 69 1.29 -20.40 18.80
N ARG A 70 0.75 -19.85 17.70
CA ARG A 70 -0.69 -19.83 17.42
C ARG A 70 -1.20 -21.09 16.71
N GLY A 71 -0.34 -21.78 15.97
CA GLY A 71 -0.69 -22.96 15.19
C GLY A 71 -1.42 -22.64 13.88
N ILE A 72 -1.42 -23.61 12.99
CA ILE A 72 -1.91 -23.47 11.61
C ILE A 72 -3.36 -22.96 11.49
N LEU A 73 -4.27 -23.45 12.35
CA LEU A 73 -5.70 -23.13 12.23
C LEU A 73 -5.98 -21.65 12.52
N ARG A 74 -5.25 -21.05 13.47
CA ARG A 74 -5.39 -19.63 13.80
C ARG A 74 -4.81 -18.73 12.72
N GLU A 75 -3.69 -19.14 12.12
CA GLU A 75 -3.10 -18.43 11.00
C GLU A 75 -3.96 -18.51 9.73
N LEU A 76 -4.65 -19.64 9.51
CA LEU A 76 -5.57 -19.81 8.38
C LEU A 76 -6.77 -18.86 8.44
N VAL A 77 -7.23 -18.50 9.65
CA VAL A 77 -8.28 -17.48 9.83
C VAL A 77 -7.76 -16.08 9.49
N VAL A 78 -6.47 -15.83 9.71
CA VAL A 78 -5.84 -14.53 9.45
C VAL A 78 -5.47 -14.35 7.97
N THR A 79 -5.10 -15.42 7.28
CA THR A 79 -4.62 -15.36 5.88
C THR A 79 -5.59 -14.61 4.95
N PRO A 80 -6.91 -14.86 4.95
CA PRO A 80 -7.85 -14.10 4.12
C PRO A 80 -7.83 -12.60 4.43
N ALA A 81 -7.70 -12.21 5.70
CA ALA A 81 -7.62 -10.80 6.08
C ALA A 81 -6.32 -10.17 5.56
N VAL A 82 -5.18 -10.85 5.68
CA VAL A 82 -3.89 -10.35 5.17
C VAL A 82 -3.90 -10.21 3.64
N VAL A 83 -4.54 -11.13 2.93
CA VAL A 83 -4.61 -11.11 1.45
C VAL A 83 -5.65 -10.10 0.94
N LEU A 84 -6.81 -10.00 1.58
CA LEU A 84 -7.92 -9.17 1.10
C LEU A 84 -7.88 -7.73 1.62
N ALA A 85 -7.36 -7.49 2.83
CA ALA A 85 -7.32 -6.14 3.39
C ALA A 85 -6.53 -5.12 2.54
N PRO A 86 -5.41 -5.47 1.88
CA PRO A 86 -4.72 -4.53 0.99
C PRO A 86 -5.59 -4.09 -0.20
N LEU A 87 -6.49 -4.95 -0.66
CA LEU A 87 -7.41 -4.67 -1.77
C LEU A 87 -8.59 -3.80 -1.31
N ILE A 88 -9.14 -4.10 -0.14
CA ILE A 88 -10.38 -3.48 0.36
C ILE A 88 -10.09 -2.16 1.08
N SER A 89 -8.99 -2.05 1.81
CA SER A 89 -8.70 -0.90 2.66
C SER A 89 -8.57 0.45 1.93
N PRO A 90 -8.01 0.56 0.71
CA PRO A 90 -7.95 1.85 0.00
C PRO A 90 -9.34 2.30 -0.49
N TRP A 91 -10.16 1.34 -0.91
CA TRP A 91 -11.57 1.60 -1.24
C TRP A 91 -12.35 2.02 0.01
N LEU A 92 -12.17 1.30 1.11
CA LEU A 92 -12.84 1.58 2.37
C LEU A 92 -12.44 2.96 2.94
N GLY A 93 -11.18 3.36 2.80
CA GLY A 93 -10.72 4.71 3.19
C GLY A 93 -11.44 5.82 2.43
N ARG A 94 -11.66 5.66 1.11
CA ARG A 94 -12.43 6.62 0.30
C ARG A 94 -13.90 6.66 0.72
N VAL A 95 -14.51 5.51 0.97
CA VAL A 95 -15.91 5.41 1.41
C VAL A 95 -16.11 5.97 2.82
N LEU A 96 -15.16 5.75 3.72
CA LEU A 96 -15.22 6.20 5.11
C LEU A 96 -14.81 7.66 5.31
N LYS A 97 -14.05 8.28 4.39
CA LYS A 97 -13.68 9.71 4.46
C LYS A 97 -14.83 10.64 4.92
N PRO A 98 -16.02 10.65 4.29
CA PRO A 98 -17.11 11.53 4.71
C PRO A 98 -17.62 11.20 6.12
N TRP A 99 -17.66 9.92 6.48
CA TRP A 99 -18.10 9.48 7.81
C TRP A 99 -17.12 9.90 8.89
N VAL A 100 -15.82 9.69 8.68
CA VAL A 100 -14.77 10.11 9.61
C VAL A 100 -14.82 11.62 9.83
N ASN A 101 -14.97 12.41 8.76
CA ASN A 101 -15.10 13.86 8.88
C ASN A 101 -16.37 14.30 9.62
N ARG A 102 -17.50 13.59 9.45
CA ARG A 102 -18.74 13.85 10.21
C ARG A 102 -18.58 13.53 11.68
N PHE A 103 -18.06 12.36 12.02
CA PHE A 103 -17.82 11.97 13.41
C PHE A 103 -16.80 12.89 14.09
N TYR A 104 -15.76 13.31 13.38
CA TYR A 104 -14.83 14.31 13.87
C TYR A 104 -15.53 15.63 14.21
N LYS A 105 -16.37 16.14 13.31
CA LYS A 105 -17.15 17.37 13.57
C LYS A 105 -18.14 17.21 14.72
N LEU A 106 -18.81 16.06 14.84
CA LEU A 106 -19.70 15.78 15.98
C LEU A 106 -18.95 15.72 17.30
N ALA A 107 -17.78 15.07 17.33
CA ALA A 107 -16.93 15.01 18.51
C ALA A 107 -16.43 16.40 18.91
N MET A 108 -16.01 17.21 17.94
CA MET A 108 -15.58 18.60 18.19
C MET A 108 -16.74 19.50 18.64
N PHE A 109 -17.94 19.32 18.07
CA PHE A 109 -19.14 20.02 18.51
C PHE A 109 -19.48 19.71 19.97
N ALA A 110 -19.44 18.43 20.36
CA ALA A 110 -19.62 18.03 21.76
C ALA A 110 -18.54 18.63 22.66
N ARG A 111 -17.28 18.64 22.21
CA ARG A 111 -16.16 19.23 22.95
C ARG A 111 -16.27 20.75 23.12
N PHE A 112 -16.88 21.45 22.17
CA PHE A 112 -17.14 22.89 22.27
C PHE A 112 -18.35 23.25 23.14
N GLY A 113 -18.95 22.28 23.84
CA GLY A 113 -20.10 22.51 24.71
C GLY A 113 -21.44 22.53 23.97
N GLY A 114 -21.49 22.06 22.72
CA GLY A 114 -22.71 22.02 21.91
C GLY A 114 -23.80 21.07 22.44
N LEU A 115 -23.48 20.24 23.43
CA LEU A 115 -24.44 19.36 24.13
C LEU A 115 -24.89 19.89 25.49
N THR A 116 -24.28 20.98 25.97
CA THR A 116 -24.46 21.48 27.35
C THR A 116 -24.83 22.95 27.42
N THR A 117 -24.82 23.67 26.30
CA THR A 117 -25.06 25.12 26.23
C THR A 117 -26.41 25.38 25.59
N ASP A 118 -27.19 26.29 26.17
CA ASP A 118 -28.50 26.69 25.63
C ASP A 118 -28.36 27.50 24.32
N ASP A 119 -27.24 28.21 24.16
CA ASP A 119 -26.86 28.91 22.94
C ASP A 119 -25.94 28.05 22.04
N LEU A 120 -26.52 27.46 21.00
CA LEU A 120 -25.79 26.66 20.02
C LEU A 120 -24.99 27.49 19.01
N SER A 121 -25.19 28.81 18.94
CA SER A 121 -24.57 29.66 17.91
C SER A 121 -23.04 29.71 18.05
N VAL A 122 -22.54 29.73 19.30
CA VAL A 122 -21.11 29.82 19.60
C VAL A 122 -20.34 28.52 19.21
N PRO A 123 -20.77 27.30 19.61
CA PRO A 123 -20.15 26.06 19.12
C PRO A 123 -20.25 25.87 17.61
N LEU A 124 -21.37 26.29 16.99
CA LEU A 124 -21.57 26.20 15.54
C LEU A 124 -20.62 27.14 14.76
N ALA A 125 -20.38 28.35 15.25
CA ALA A 125 -19.42 29.27 14.65
C ALA A 125 -18.00 28.67 14.63
N ARG A 126 -17.55 28.14 15.76
CA ARG A 126 -16.24 27.47 15.89
C ARG A 126 -16.13 26.21 15.04
N LEU A 127 -17.25 25.50 14.82
CA LEU A 127 -17.27 24.29 13.98
C LEU A 127 -17.11 24.59 12.49
N LYS A 128 -17.57 25.76 12.03
CA LYS A 128 -17.43 26.18 10.62
C LYS A 128 -15.98 26.50 10.25
N GLU A 129 -15.21 27.00 11.22
CA GLU A 129 -13.79 27.33 11.04
C GLU A 129 -12.88 26.08 11.05
N LEU A 130 -13.37 24.95 11.59
CA LEU A 130 -12.59 23.73 11.66
C LEU A 130 -12.42 23.08 10.27
N PRO A 131 -11.16 22.90 9.81
CA PRO A 131 -10.91 22.13 8.61
C PRO A 131 -11.30 20.66 8.85
N PRO A 132 -11.75 19.94 7.81
CA PRO A 132 -12.05 18.52 7.94
C PRO A 132 -10.76 17.74 8.28
N LEU A 133 -10.92 16.65 9.03
CA LEU A 133 -9.80 15.83 9.48
C LEU A 133 -9.04 15.19 8.30
N ILE A 134 -9.78 14.70 7.31
CA ILE A 134 -9.23 14.10 6.09
C ILE A 134 -9.53 15.02 4.92
N GLN A 135 -8.48 15.68 4.43
CA GLN A 135 -8.55 16.64 3.34
C GLN A 135 -7.96 16.05 2.07
N THR A 136 -6.71 15.60 2.17
CA THR A 136 -5.88 15.23 1.02
C THR A 136 -6.00 13.75 0.66
N ASP A 137 -5.54 13.38 -0.53
CA ASP A 137 -5.42 11.98 -0.94
C ASP A 137 -4.39 11.22 -0.10
N GLU A 138 -3.39 11.94 0.43
CA GLU A 138 -2.43 11.42 1.40
C GLU A 138 -3.13 10.95 2.69
N ASP A 139 -4.04 11.77 3.22
CA ASP A 139 -4.80 11.44 4.43
C ASP A 139 -5.73 10.24 4.21
N VAL A 140 -6.31 10.12 3.00
CA VAL A 140 -7.11 8.96 2.62
C VAL A 140 -6.25 7.70 2.55
N ARG A 141 -5.02 7.80 2.02
CA ARG A 141 -4.07 6.68 2.01
C ARG A 141 -3.69 6.27 3.43
N ARG A 142 -3.40 7.23 4.31
CA ARG A 142 -3.11 6.97 5.74
C ARG A 142 -4.31 6.32 6.45
N LEU A 143 -5.53 6.79 6.20
CA LEU A 143 -6.73 6.13 6.70
C LEU A 143 -6.82 4.68 6.19
N GLY A 144 -6.52 4.45 4.91
CA GLY A 144 -6.43 3.11 4.33
C GLY A 144 -5.44 2.21 5.08
N ILE A 145 -4.24 2.70 5.40
CA ILE A 145 -3.24 1.98 6.22
C ILE A 145 -3.82 1.60 7.59
N VAL A 146 -4.44 2.57 8.28
CA VAL A 146 -5.03 2.34 9.61
C VAL A 146 -6.12 1.28 9.53
N LEU A 147 -6.98 1.34 8.51
CA LEU A 147 -8.03 0.37 8.28
C LEU A 147 -7.48 -1.02 7.94
N PHE A 148 -6.43 -1.09 7.12
CA PHE A 148 -5.72 -2.34 6.83
C PHE A 148 -5.22 -3.00 8.12
N LEU A 149 -4.48 -2.25 8.95
CA LEU A 149 -3.94 -2.75 10.21
C LEU A 149 -5.06 -3.15 11.17
N LEU A 150 -6.15 -2.38 11.22
CA LEU A 150 -7.32 -2.69 12.04
C LEU A 150 -7.96 -4.01 11.61
N ILE A 151 -8.18 -4.23 10.30
CA ILE A 151 -8.78 -5.46 9.77
C ILE A 151 -7.90 -6.68 10.12
N VAL A 152 -6.59 -6.57 9.89
CA VAL A 152 -5.65 -7.65 10.22
C VAL A 152 -5.67 -7.92 11.73
N THR A 153 -5.60 -6.88 12.56
CA THR A 153 -5.64 -7.00 14.02
C THR A 153 -6.93 -7.68 14.49
N LEU A 154 -8.09 -7.27 13.96
CA LEU A 154 -9.37 -7.91 14.28
C LEU A 154 -9.39 -9.38 13.86
N ALA A 155 -8.81 -9.73 12.70
CA ALA A 155 -8.68 -11.14 12.30
C ALA A 155 -7.79 -11.94 13.26
N TYR A 156 -6.70 -11.35 13.75
CA TYR A 156 -5.86 -11.97 14.78
C TYR A 156 -6.64 -12.23 16.08
N LEU A 157 -7.43 -11.26 16.54
CA LEU A 157 -8.26 -11.37 17.73
C LEU A 157 -9.39 -12.40 17.56
N ILE A 158 -10.07 -12.38 16.42
CA ILE A 158 -11.14 -13.34 16.07
C ILE A 158 -10.56 -14.76 16.02
N GLY A 159 -9.42 -14.95 15.36
CA GLY A 159 -8.73 -16.24 15.30
C GLY A 159 -8.34 -16.75 16.68
N GLN A 160 -7.87 -15.87 17.58
CA GLN A 160 -7.54 -16.25 18.95
C GLN A 160 -8.78 -16.66 19.77
N LYS A 161 -9.89 -15.94 19.62
CA LYS A 161 -11.13 -16.19 20.37
C LYS A 161 -11.91 -17.40 19.86
N ARG A 162 -11.94 -17.63 18.54
CA ARG A 162 -12.80 -18.66 17.92
C ARG A 162 -12.10 -19.99 17.66
N VAL A 163 -10.77 -20.04 17.62
CA VAL A 163 -10.02 -21.24 17.27
C VAL A 163 -9.13 -21.69 18.43
N LYS A 164 -9.21 -22.99 18.74
CA LYS A 164 -8.37 -23.63 19.76
C LYS A 164 -6.88 -23.56 19.37
N GLY A 165 -6.00 -23.53 20.37
CA GLY A 165 -4.55 -23.53 20.16
C GLY A 165 -4.04 -24.83 19.52
N PRO A 166 -2.75 -24.88 19.14
CA PRO A 166 -2.16 -26.03 18.49
C PRO A 166 -2.13 -27.26 19.41
N ALA A 167 -2.65 -28.39 18.93
CA ALA A 167 -2.68 -29.66 19.68
C ALA A 167 -1.40 -30.50 19.53
N SER A 168 -0.61 -30.26 18.49
CA SER A 168 0.61 -31.05 18.20
C SER A 168 1.79 -30.18 17.76
N ARG A 169 3.02 -30.70 17.92
CA ARG A 169 4.24 -30.02 17.43
C ARG A 169 4.18 -29.77 15.93
N MET A 170 3.65 -30.71 15.15
CA MET A 170 3.46 -30.57 13.71
C MET A 170 2.54 -29.38 13.36
N GLN A 171 1.45 -29.17 14.10
CA GLN A 171 0.57 -28.01 13.90
C GLN A 171 1.25 -26.68 14.23
N ARG A 172 2.21 -26.67 15.16
CA ARG A 172 3.03 -25.50 15.45
C ARG A 172 4.00 -25.21 14.31
N VAL A 173 4.72 -26.20 13.81
CA VAL A 173 5.63 -26.03 12.66
C VAL A 173 4.87 -25.53 11.43
N MET A 174 3.72 -26.12 11.12
CA MET A 174 2.86 -25.63 10.01
C MET A 174 2.34 -24.22 10.28
N GLY A 175 2.02 -23.90 11.53
CA GLY A 175 1.70 -22.54 11.95
C GLY A 175 2.84 -21.57 11.70
N ALA A 176 4.10 -21.98 11.95
CA ALA A 176 5.27 -21.15 11.71
C ALA A 176 5.46 -20.84 10.23
N VAL A 177 5.31 -21.86 9.37
CA VAL A 177 5.37 -21.68 7.91
C VAL A 177 4.29 -20.71 7.44
N LEU A 178 3.04 -20.93 7.87
CA LEU A 178 1.92 -20.08 7.46
C LEU A 178 2.03 -18.66 8.05
N GLY A 179 2.52 -18.53 9.28
CA GLY A 179 2.85 -17.25 9.90
C GLY A 179 3.90 -16.50 9.08
N GLY A 180 5.00 -17.15 8.71
CA GLY A 180 6.02 -16.55 7.85
C GLY A 180 5.47 -16.08 6.50
N ILE A 181 4.59 -16.89 5.87
CA ILE A 181 3.87 -16.51 4.65
C ILE A 181 3.01 -15.26 4.87
N ASN A 182 2.20 -15.24 5.94
CA ASN A 182 1.36 -14.10 6.30
C ASN A 182 2.21 -12.85 6.59
N GLY A 183 3.34 -13.00 7.29
CA GLY A 183 4.28 -11.92 7.58
C GLY A 183 4.93 -11.34 6.33
N TYR A 184 5.33 -12.19 5.38
CA TYR A 184 5.85 -11.75 4.09
C TYR A 184 4.79 -11.00 3.28
N ALA A 185 3.56 -11.54 3.21
CA ALA A 185 2.45 -10.88 2.52
C ALA A 185 2.11 -9.52 3.15
N LEU A 186 2.12 -9.44 4.48
CA LEU A 186 1.90 -8.19 5.22
C LEU A 186 3.02 -7.19 4.96
N PHE A 187 4.28 -7.63 4.97
CA PHE A 187 5.43 -6.80 4.60
C PHE A 187 5.26 -6.22 3.19
N GLN A 188 4.93 -7.07 2.21
CA GLN A 188 4.73 -6.62 0.83
C GLN A 188 3.54 -5.68 0.64
N ALA A 189 2.48 -5.83 1.44
CA ALA A 189 1.33 -4.92 1.41
C ALA A 189 1.65 -3.56 2.06
N VAL A 190 2.39 -3.57 3.16
CA VAL A 190 2.70 -2.40 3.97
C VAL A 190 3.80 -1.56 3.35
N LEU A 191 4.87 -2.19 2.86
CA LEU A 191 6.05 -1.52 2.32
C LEU A 191 5.73 -0.42 1.28
N PRO A 192 4.97 -0.66 0.20
CA PRO A 192 4.64 0.36 -0.79
C PRO A 192 3.77 1.49 -0.21
N MET A 193 3.02 1.21 0.86
CA MET A 193 2.13 2.19 1.51
C MET A 193 2.92 3.24 2.31
N PHE A 194 4.08 2.88 2.85
CA PHE A 194 4.94 3.78 3.63
C PHE A 194 6.13 4.35 2.85
N LEU A 195 6.66 3.62 1.86
CA LEU A 195 7.91 3.94 1.16
C LEU A 195 7.72 4.70 -0.17
N THR A 196 6.51 5.18 -0.46
CA THR A 196 6.25 6.02 -1.65
C THR A 196 6.80 7.45 -1.53
N ALA A 197 7.26 7.86 -0.33
CA ALA A 197 8.01 9.09 -0.14
C ALA A 197 9.51 8.77 -0.02
N GLN A 198 10.30 9.24 -0.99
CA GLN A 198 11.78 9.33 -0.98
C GLN A 198 12.59 8.08 -1.39
N PHE A 199 12.50 7.67 -2.66
CA PHE A 199 13.61 6.95 -3.28
C PHE A 199 13.92 7.52 -4.68
N VAL A 200 15.14 8.03 -4.84
CA VAL A 200 15.76 8.25 -6.15
C VAL A 200 15.87 6.87 -6.78
N VAL A 201 15.09 6.63 -7.84
CA VAL A 201 15.09 5.40 -8.62
C VAL A 201 16.44 5.29 -9.34
N VAL A 202 17.40 4.61 -8.73
CA VAL A 202 18.57 4.12 -9.46
C VAL A 202 18.18 2.77 -10.05
N VAL A 203 17.89 2.79 -11.35
CA VAL A 203 17.50 1.62 -12.14
C VAL A 203 18.66 0.63 -12.16
N VAL A 204 18.49 -0.50 -11.48
CA VAL A 204 19.37 -1.67 -11.61
C VAL A 204 18.58 -2.76 -12.35
N PRO A 205 19.14 -3.38 -13.41
CA PRO A 205 18.41 -4.37 -14.19
C PRO A 205 18.32 -5.70 -13.42
N ALA A 206 17.29 -5.85 -12.60
CA ALA A 206 16.95 -7.08 -11.88
C ALA A 206 15.85 -7.92 -12.58
N GLN A 207 15.67 -7.70 -13.88
CA GLN A 207 14.52 -8.17 -14.66
C GLN A 207 14.42 -9.70 -14.75
N GLY A 208 15.54 -10.44 -14.66
CA GLY A 208 15.50 -11.91 -14.74
C GLY A 208 15.10 -12.62 -13.44
N VAL A 209 15.59 -12.17 -12.28
CA VAL A 209 15.45 -12.93 -11.00
C VAL A 209 14.17 -12.56 -10.25
N LEU A 210 13.76 -11.29 -10.28
CA LEU A 210 12.54 -10.84 -9.61
C LEU A 210 11.26 -11.32 -10.31
N GLN A 211 11.31 -11.52 -11.63
CA GLN A 211 10.16 -12.00 -12.40
C GLN A 211 9.92 -13.50 -12.19
N LEU A 212 10.99 -14.28 -11.98
CA LEU A 212 10.90 -15.66 -11.49
C LEU A 212 10.39 -15.68 -10.03
N PHE A 213 10.92 -14.86 -9.12
CA PHE A 213 10.41 -14.85 -7.75
C PHE A 213 8.92 -14.46 -7.65
N HIS A 214 8.46 -13.46 -8.40
CA HIS A 214 7.04 -13.06 -8.36
C HIS A 214 6.09 -14.12 -8.94
N SER A 215 6.45 -14.74 -10.06
CA SER A 215 5.60 -15.75 -10.72
C SER A 215 5.54 -17.05 -9.92
N TRP A 216 6.67 -17.50 -9.38
CA TRP A 216 6.74 -18.73 -8.61
C TRP A 216 6.18 -18.57 -7.19
N VAL A 217 6.29 -17.39 -6.55
CA VAL A 217 5.69 -17.14 -5.24
C VAL A 217 4.17 -17.05 -5.32
N ALA A 218 3.61 -16.36 -6.32
CA ALA A 218 2.15 -16.32 -6.50
C ALA A 218 1.58 -17.72 -6.74
N LEU A 219 2.23 -18.52 -7.60
CA LEU A 219 1.84 -19.91 -7.85
C LEU A 219 2.00 -20.77 -6.58
N ALA A 220 3.11 -20.63 -5.86
CA ALA A 220 3.35 -21.34 -4.61
C ALA A 220 2.31 -20.99 -3.54
N LEU A 221 1.87 -19.72 -3.46
CA LEU A 221 0.82 -19.28 -2.54
C LEU A 221 -0.55 -19.84 -2.93
N VAL A 222 -0.89 -19.85 -4.22
CA VAL A 222 -2.14 -20.45 -4.73
C VAL A 222 -2.16 -21.96 -4.48
N VAL A 223 -1.06 -22.66 -4.76
CA VAL A 223 -0.92 -24.09 -4.51
C VAL A 223 -0.94 -24.40 -3.01
N ALA A 224 -0.20 -23.65 -2.20
CA ALA A 224 -0.23 -23.80 -0.74
C ALA A 224 -1.64 -23.54 -0.19
N PHE A 225 -2.34 -22.52 -0.67
CA PHE A 225 -3.73 -22.25 -0.30
C PHE A 225 -4.65 -23.41 -0.69
N ALA A 226 -4.55 -23.92 -1.92
CA ALA A 226 -5.35 -25.06 -2.38
C ALA A 226 -5.09 -26.32 -1.54
N VAL A 227 -3.82 -26.62 -1.23
CA VAL A 227 -3.42 -27.75 -0.38
C VAL A 227 -3.97 -27.60 1.04
N LEU A 228 -3.91 -26.38 1.61
CA LEU A 228 -4.44 -26.10 2.93
C LEU A 228 -5.97 -26.24 3.00
N VAL A 229 -6.69 -25.79 1.95
CA VAL A 229 -8.15 -25.96 1.83
C VAL A 229 -8.50 -27.44 1.72
N LEU A 230 -7.81 -28.21 0.88
CA LEU A 230 -8.05 -29.65 0.73
C LEU A 230 -7.75 -30.41 2.03
N PHE A 231 -6.70 -30.04 2.74
CA PHE A 231 -6.36 -30.62 4.03
C PHE A 231 -7.43 -30.31 5.09
N ALA A 232 -7.91 -29.05 5.14
CA ALA A 232 -8.99 -28.65 6.03
C ALA A 232 -10.30 -29.41 5.73
N LEU A 233 -10.64 -29.61 4.45
CA LEU A 233 -11.81 -30.37 4.03
C LEU A 233 -11.68 -31.87 4.35
N ARG A 234 -10.48 -32.46 4.22
CA ARG A 234 -10.21 -33.85 4.64
C ARG A 234 -10.37 -34.02 6.14
N LEU A 235 -9.83 -33.10 6.93
CA LEU A 235 -9.98 -33.11 8.39
C LEU A 235 -11.44 -32.97 8.82
N ALA A 236 -12.23 -32.21 8.07
CA ALA A 236 -13.67 -32.05 8.30
C ALA A 236 -14.47 -33.32 7.95
N ARG A 237 -14.02 -34.09 6.95
CA ARG A 237 -14.67 -35.35 6.53
C ARG A 237 -14.32 -36.57 7.40
N GLY A 238 -13.17 -36.59 8.05
CA GLY A 238 -12.73 -37.68 8.93
C GLY A 238 -13.36 -37.70 10.32
N LYS A 239 -14.41 -36.89 10.57
CA LYS A 239 -15.18 -36.84 11.83
C LYS A 239 -16.58 -37.43 11.68
N LYS A 240 -16.71 -38.56 10.98
CA LYS A 240 -17.88 -39.42 11.05
C LYS A 240 -17.48 -40.75 11.64
#